data_AF-A0A3M1VMM9-F1
#
_entry.id   AF-A0A3M1VMM9-F1
#
_cell.length_a   1.000
_cell.length_b   1.000
_cell.length_c   1.000
_cell.angle_alpha   90.00
_cell.angle_beta   90.00
_cell.angle_gamma   90.00
#
_symmetry.space_group_name_H-M   'P 1'
#
loop_
_entity.id
_entity.type
_entity.pdbx_description
1 polymer ?
#
loop_
_entity_poly.entity_id
_entity_poly.type
_entity_poly.pdbx_seq_one_letter_code
_entity_poly.pdbx_strand_id
1 'polypeptide(L)' 'MISTEKSPRWNDIGKDHRTDFPTVIGHRGAAGTKTENTIESFKEAIRLGCRYLECDIQEH' A
#
# COMPACT_ATOMS: atom_id res chain seq x y z
N MET A 1 -7.10 -15.54 21.70
CA MET A 1 -6.40 -16.30 20.64
C MET A 1 -6.10 -15.33 19.53
N ILE A 2 -4.88 -14.78 19.50
CA ILE A 2 -4.42 -13.93 18.39
C ILE A 2 -3.76 -14.89 17.40
N SER A 3 -4.27 -14.96 16.18
CA SER A 3 -3.73 -15.80 15.12
C SER A 3 -2.25 -15.49 14.92
N THR A 4 -1.40 -16.49 15.09
CA THR A 4 0.05 -16.45 14.79
C THR A 4 0.28 -16.63 13.29
N GLU A 5 -0.41 -15.85 12.45
CA GLU A 5 -0.05 -15.77 11.03
C GLU A 5 1.28 -15.02 10.96
N LYS A 6 2.35 -15.81 10.72
CA LYS A 6 3.72 -15.33 10.59
C LYS A 6 3.74 -14.18 9.58
N SER A 7 4.16 -13.00 10.02
CA SER A 7 4.45 -11.87 9.14
C SER A 7 5.35 -12.36 7.98
N PRO A 8 5.06 -11.99 6.72
CA PRO A 8 5.88 -12.39 5.59
C PRO A 8 7.33 -11.97 5.84
N ARG A 9 8.29 -12.86 5.60
CA ARG A 9 9.69 -12.47 5.67
C ARG A 9 9.98 -11.51 4.52
N TRP A 10 10.99 -10.66 4.67
CA TRP A 10 11.39 -9.67 3.65
C TRP A 10 11.51 -10.28 2.23
N ASN A 11 11.96 -11.53 2.14
CA ASN A 11 12.12 -12.27 0.88
C ASN A 11 10.79 -12.75 0.25
N ASP A 12 9.67 -12.65 0.96
CA ASP A 12 8.35 -13.09 0.50
C ASP A 12 7.54 -11.92 -0.11
N ILE A 13 7.98 -10.67 0.09
CA ILE A 13 7.25 -9.44 -0.31
C ILE A 13 7.09 -9.32 -1.83
N GLY A 14 8.04 -9.86 -2.61
CA GLY A 14 8.00 -9.86 -4.07
C GLY A 14 7.18 -10.97 -4.71
N LYS A 15 6.67 -11.91 -3.90
CA LYS A 15 5.85 -13.04 -4.38
C LYS A 15 4.41 -12.87 -3.93
N ASP A 16 3.79 -11.77 -4.33
CA ASP A 16 2.34 -11.70 -4.21
C ASP A 16 1.71 -12.73 -5.16
N HIS A 17 1.36 -13.90 -4.60
CA HIS A 17 0.78 -15.03 -5.31
C HIS A 17 -0.68 -14.80 -5.75
N ARG A 18 -1.15 -13.55 -5.75
CA ARG A 18 -2.51 -13.12 -6.14
C ARG A 18 -2.49 -12.41 -7.50
N THR A 19 -1.77 -12.99 -8.45
CA THR A 19 -1.56 -12.47 -9.81
C THR A 19 -2.81 -12.45 -10.70
N ASP A 20 -3.97 -12.82 -10.16
CA ASP A 20 -5.22 -12.94 -10.90
C ASP A 20 -5.81 -11.57 -11.30
N PHE A 21 -5.29 -10.47 -10.74
CA PHE A 21 -5.72 -9.11 -11.04
C PHE A 21 -4.52 -8.16 -11.22
N PRO A 22 -4.65 -7.10 -12.05
CA PRO A 22 -3.64 -6.06 -12.14
C PRO A 22 -3.33 -5.43 -10.78
N THR A 23 -2.05 -5.25 -10.47
CA THR A 23 -1.63 -4.54 -9.26
C THR A 23 -1.96 -3.05 -9.38
N VAL A 24 -2.81 -2.56 -8.49
CA VAL A 24 -3.12 -1.13 -8.35
C VAL A 24 -2.41 -0.56 -7.13
N ILE A 25 -1.57 0.46 -7.35
CA ILE A 25 -0.74 1.12 -6.34
C ILE A 25 -1.17 2.59 -6.25
N GLY A 26 -1.52 3.05 -5.04
CA GLY A 26 -1.83 4.44 -4.78
C GLY A 26 -0.54 5.27 -4.74
N HIS A 27 -0.22 5.95 -5.85
CA HIS A 27 0.94 6.82 -6.00
C HIS A 27 0.84 8.01 -5.03
N ARG A 28 1.70 8.03 -4.01
CA ARG A 28 1.71 8.98 -2.88
C ARG A 28 0.35 9.09 -2.19
N GLY A 29 -0.40 7.99 -2.18
CA GLY A 29 -1.83 7.92 -1.84
C GLY A 29 -2.74 8.20 -3.04
N ALA A 30 -3.81 8.97 -2.85
CA ALA A 30 -4.73 9.43 -3.90
C ALA A 30 -4.36 10.84 -4.40
N ALA A 31 -3.09 11.03 -4.78
CA ALA A 31 -2.48 12.34 -5.08
C ALA A 31 -3.22 13.18 -6.15
N GLY A 32 -3.99 12.55 -7.05
CA GLY A 32 -4.83 13.26 -8.02
C GLY A 32 -6.07 13.96 -7.44
N THR A 33 -6.45 13.64 -6.20
CA THR A 33 -7.69 14.14 -5.55
C THR A 33 -7.48 14.65 -4.12
N LYS A 34 -6.36 14.29 -3.49
CA LYS A 34 -5.97 14.61 -2.11
C LYS A 34 -4.50 15.01 -2.08
N THR A 35 -4.08 15.76 -1.07
CA THR A 35 -2.67 16.16 -0.90
C THR A 35 -1.78 14.93 -0.72
N GLU A 36 -0.78 14.77 -1.58
CA GLU A 36 0.16 13.63 -1.58
C GLU A 36 0.89 13.43 -0.24
N ASN A 37 1.32 12.19 0.04
CA ASN A 37 2.06 11.82 1.26
C ASN A 37 1.37 12.23 2.58
N THR A 38 0.03 12.37 2.58
CA THR A 38 -0.76 12.62 3.79
C THR A 38 -1.59 11.41 4.19
N ILE A 39 -1.94 11.32 5.48
CA ILE A 39 -2.85 10.30 6.01
C ILE A 39 -4.20 10.32 5.29
N GLU A 40 -4.73 11.49 4.92
CA GLU A 40 -5.99 11.59 4.18
C GLU A 40 -5.88 10.98 2.79
N SER A 41 -4.79 11.27 2.06
CA SER A 41 -4.52 10.71 0.74
C SER A 41 -4.36 9.19 0.78
N PHE A 42 -3.70 8.66 1.80
CA PHE A 42 -3.58 7.21 2.00
C PHE A 42 -4.91 6.53 2.31
N LYS A 43 -5.74 7.14 3.18
CA LYS A 43 -7.09 6.64 3.48
C LYS A 43 -7.96 6.60 2.23
N GLU A 44 -7.88 7.63 1.39
CA GLU A 44 -8.64 7.69 0.15
C GLU A 44 -8.19 6.63 -0.85
N ALA A 45 -6.88 6.40 -1.01
CA ALA A 45 -6.38 5.34 -1.86
C ALA A 45 -6.85 3.94 -1.41
N ILE A 46 -6.86 3.66 -0.10
CA ILE A 46 -7.43 2.43 0.46
C ILE A 46 -8.92 2.34 0.13
N ARG A 47 -9.69 3.43 0.30
CA ARG A 47 -11.12 3.50 -0.02
C ARG A 47 -11.40 3.20 -1.49
N LEU A 48 -10.52 3.64 -2.40
CA LEU A 48 -10.60 3.40 -3.84
C LEU A 48 -10.15 1.98 -4.26
N GLY A 49 -9.71 1.15 -3.31
CA GLY A 49 -9.30 -0.24 -3.57
C GLY A 49 -7.82 -0.41 -3.93
N CYS A 50 -6.98 0.61 -3.72
CA CYS A 50 -5.53 0.44 -3.88
C CYS A 50 -5.03 -0.54 -2.81
N ARG A 51 -4.36 -1.60 -3.27
CA ARG A 51 -3.86 -2.65 -2.39
C ARG A 51 -2.47 -2.33 -1.83
N TYR A 52 -1.73 -1.52 -2.55
CA TYR A 52 -0.45 -0.98 -2.13
C TYR A 52 -0.54 0.54 -2.10
N LEU A 53 0.22 1.13 -1.18
CA LEU A 53 0.42 2.57 -1.08
C LEU A 53 1.90 2.83 -1.30
N GLU A 54 2.21 3.82 -2.11
CA GLU A 54 3.56 4.32 -2.30
C GLU A 54 3.76 5.58 -1.44
N CYS A 55 4.94 5.75 -0.84
CA CYS A 55 5.30 6.93 -0.09
C CYS A 55 6.77 7.31 -0.32
N ASP A 56 7.05 8.61 -0.40
CA ASP A 56 8.41 9.12 -0.45
C ASP A 56 8.95 9.31 0.98
N ILE A 57 9.91 8.48 1.39
CA ILE A 57 10.63 8.68 2.65
C ILE A 57 11.75 9.71 2.43
N GLN A 58 11.84 10.69 3.31
CA GLN A 58 12.87 11.73 3.31
C GLN A 58 13.63 11.69 4.64
N GLU A 59 14.94 11.90 4.58
CA GLU A 59 15.80 12.15 5.73
C GLU A 59 16.37 13.57 5.60
N HIS A 60 16.59 14.25 6.73
CA HIS A 60 17.16 15.59 6.76
C HIS A 60 18.68 15.54 6.97
#